data_AF-A0A849PUQ0-F1
#
_entry.id   AF-A0A849PUQ0-F1
#
_cell.length_a   1.000
_cell.length_b   1.000
_cell.length_c   1.000
_cell.angle_alpha   90.00
_cell.angle_beta   90.00
_cell.angle_gamma   90.00
#
_symmetry.space_group_name_H-M   'P 1'
#
loop_
_entity.id
_entity.type
_entity.pdbx_description
1 polymer ?
#
loop_
_entity_poly.entity_id
_entity_poly.type
_entity_poly.pdbx_seq_one_letter_code
_entity_poly.pdbx_strand_id
1 'polypeptide(L)'
;MISLGIESTAHTFGVGIVDDKGRVLANESKSFFPDEGIHPREAAVHHTNHAVSVINAALDSAKIDISDVDIVAFSQGPGLSPSLKVGAVTARTLALGLKKPILGVNHCIAHIEIGRMKTKAKDPIVVYVSGGNTQIT
;
A
#
# COMPACT_ATOMS: atom_id res chain seq x y z
N MET A 1 -0.84 -15.56 -10.44
CA MET A 1 -1.69 -14.37 -10.17
C MET A 1 -0.78 -13.23 -9.73
N ILE A 2 -1.01 -12.00 -10.19
CA ILE A 2 -0.25 -10.80 -9.81
C ILE A 2 -1.17 -9.79 -9.12
N SER A 3 -0.78 -9.35 -7.94
CA SER A 3 -1.46 -8.30 -7.19
C SER A 3 -0.68 -7.00 -7.21
N LEU A 4 -1.37 -5.87 -7.38
CA LEU A 4 -0.84 -4.53 -7.17
C LEU A 4 -1.48 -3.95 -5.91
N GLY A 5 -0.68 -3.66 -4.88
CA GLY A 5 -1.11 -3.12 -3.60
C GLY A 5 -0.75 -1.64 -3.44
N ILE A 6 -1.69 -0.82 -2.95
CA ILE A 6 -1.48 0.61 -2.64
C ILE A 6 -1.55 0.84 -1.13
N GLU A 7 -0.51 1.46 -0.56
CA GLU A 7 -0.45 1.88 0.84
C GLU A 7 -0.47 3.41 0.93
N SER A 8 -1.41 3.98 1.67
CA SER A 8 -1.61 5.43 1.78
C SER A 8 -2.20 5.87 3.13
N THR A 9 -1.94 5.14 4.21
CA THR A 9 -2.58 5.38 5.52
C THR A 9 -2.00 6.58 6.25
N ALA A 10 -0.72 6.91 6.03
CA ALA A 10 0.01 7.91 6.81
C ALA A 10 0.75 8.92 5.91
N HIS A 11 2.08 8.99 6.04
CA HIS A 11 2.94 9.94 5.33
C HIS A 11 3.60 9.35 4.08
N THR A 12 3.46 8.03 3.87
CA THR A 12 4.02 7.31 2.73
C THR A 12 2.93 6.93 1.75
N PHE A 13 3.16 7.21 0.47
CA PHE A 13 2.43 6.58 -0.63
C PHE A 13 3.30 5.47 -1.21
N GLY A 14 2.88 4.22 -1.07
CA GLY A 14 3.62 3.04 -1.52
C GLY A 14 2.82 2.21 -2.52
N VAL A 15 3.52 1.61 -3.46
CA VAL A 15 2.96 0.62 -4.40
C VAL A 15 3.85 -0.62 -4.40
N GLY A 16 3.24 -1.76 -4.05
CA GLY A 16 3.86 -3.07 -4.08
C GLY A 16 3.27 -3.96 -5.16
N ILE A 17 4.08 -4.80 -5.78
CA ILE A 17 3.62 -5.83 -6.73
C ILE A 17 4.09 -7.20 -6.22
N VAL A 18 3.16 -8.12 -6.03
CA VAL A 18 3.41 -9.44 -5.43
C VAL A 18 2.68 -10.54 -6.20
N ASP A 19 3.35 -11.67 -6.41
CA ASP A 19 2.75 -12.85 -7.06
C ASP A 19 2.13 -13.85 -6.06
N ASP A 20 1.43 -14.85 -6.59
CA ASP A 20 0.80 -15.94 -5.83
C ASP A 20 1.78 -16.86 -5.06
N LYS A 21 3.09 -16.73 -5.31
CA LYS A 21 4.13 -17.44 -4.57
C LYS A 21 4.71 -16.59 -3.43
N GLY A 22 4.17 -15.39 -3.20
CA GLY A 22 4.68 -14.45 -2.20
C GLY A 22 5.99 -13.78 -2.59
N ARG A 23 6.36 -13.79 -3.89
CA ARG A 23 7.54 -13.06 -4.37
C ARG A 23 7.16 -11.59 -4.55
N VAL A 24 7.95 -10.72 -3.92
CA VAL A 24 7.83 -9.26 -4.09
C VAL A 24 8.59 -8.88 -5.36
N LEU A 25 7.84 -8.46 -6.39
CA LEU A 25 8.37 -8.06 -7.69
C LEU A 25 8.76 -6.58 -7.70
N ALA A 26 8.02 -5.74 -6.98
CA ALA A 26 8.32 -4.33 -6.77
C ALA A 26 7.81 -3.84 -5.41
N ASN A 27 8.45 -2.80 -4.88
CA ASN A 27 8.04 -2.12 -3.66
C ASN A 27 8.56 -0.67 -3.68
N GLU A 28 7.85 0.19 -4.40
CA GLU A 28 8.23 1.59 -4.59
C GLU A 28 7.42 2.50 -3.67
N SER A 29 8.03 3.60 -3.22
CA SER A 29 7.34 4.55 -2.36
C SER A 29 7.89 5.97 -2.42
N LYS A 30 7.04 6.92 -2.02
CA LYS A 30 7.43 8.30 -1.70
C LYS A 30 6.86 8.67 -0.34
N SER A 31 7.71 9.26 0.50
CA SER A 31 7.37 9.66 1.86
C SER A 31 7.44 11.16 2.02
N PHE A 32 6.45 11.71 2.73
CA PHE A 32 6.37 13.09 3.13
C PHE A 32 7.01 13.28 4.51
N PHE A 33 8.00 14.17 4.62
CA PHE A 33 8.71 14.45 5.87
C PHE A 33 8.61 15.94 6.22
N PRO A 34 7.61 16.34 7.01
CA PRO A 34 7.48 17.70 7.53
C PRO A 34 8.29 17.90 8.82
N ASP A 35 8.66 19.14 9.12
CA ASP A 35 9.47 19.49 10.29
C ASP A 35 8.68 19.47 11.62
N GLU A 36 7.38 19.79 11.59
CA GLU A 36 6.53 19.96 12.81
C GLU A 36 5.50 18.83 13.01
N GLY A 37 5.63 17.73 12.25
CA GLY A 37 4.68 16.61 12.28
C GLY A 37 3.69 16.61 11.11
N ILE A 38 2.96 15.51 10.96
CA ILE A 38 2.19 15.23 9.74
C ILE A 38 0.87 15.98 9.75
N HIS A 39 0.73 16.99 8.87
CA HIS A 39 -0.56 17.61 8.59
C HIS A 39 -1.35 16.77 7.57
N PRO A 40 -2.56 16.26 7.90
CA PRO A 40 -3.29 15.31 7.05
C PRO A 40 -3.59 15.80 5.63
N ARG A 41 -3.82 17.11 5.45
CA ARG A 41 -4.10 17.70 4.13
C ARG A 41 -2.85 17.73 3.25
N GLU A 42 -1.70 18.00 3.83
CA GLU A 42 -0.43 18.09 3.09
C GLU A 42 0.03 16.70 2.66
N ALA A 43 -0.11 15.70 3.54
CA ALA A 43 0.13 14.30 3.20
C ALA A 43 -0.74 13.84 2.02
N ALA A 44 -2.03 14.21 2.01
CA ALA A 44 -2.92 13.87 0.89
C ALA A 44 -2.54 14.57 -0.43
N VAL A 45 -2.13 15.84 -0.39
CA VAL A 45 -1.62 16.55 -1.58
C VAL A 45 -0.34 15.87 -2.09
N HIS A 46 0.58 15.55 -1.19
CA HIS A 46 1.78 14.81 -1.52
C HIS A 46 1.45 13.46 -2.20
N HIS A 47 0.53 12.67 -1.66
CA HIS A 47 0.09 11.42 -2.27
C HIS A 47 -0.52 11.62 -3.66
N THR A 48 -1.37 12.63 -3.82
CA THR A 48 -2.00 12.96 -5.11
C THR A 48 -0.95 13.26 -6.17
N ASN A 49 0.09 14.03 -5.82
CA ASN A 49 1.16 14.41 -6.74
C ASN A 49 2.08 13.25 -7.15
N HIS A 50 2.19 12.22 -6.31
CA HIS A 50 3.13 11.11 -6.52
C HIS A 50 2.46 9.78 -6.90
N ALA A 51 1.13 9.68 -6.84
CA ALA A 51 0.45 8.41 -7.04
C ALA A 51 0.82 7.75 -8.38
N VAL A 52 0.73 8.50 -9.48
CA VAL A 52 1.02 7.98 -10.83
C VAL A 52 2.50 7.61 -11.00
N SER A 53 3.41 8.45 -10.49
CA SER A 53 4.86 8.19 -10.65
C SER A 53 5.31 6.96 -9.85
N VAL A 54 4.76 6.75 -8.65
CA VAL A 54 5.07 5.56 -7.84
C VAL A 54 4.46 4.29 -8.47
N ILE A 55 3.25 4.36 -9.05
CA ILE A 55 2.67 3.23 -9.79
C ILE A 55 3.56 2.84 -10.97
N ASN A 56 3.95 3.81 -11.81
CA ASN A 56 4.79 3.54 -12.97
C ASN A 56 6.16 2.98 -12.57
N ALA A 57 6.78 3.55 -11.54
CA ALA A 57 8.04 3.03 -11.00
C ALA A 57 7.90 1.56 -10.54
N ALA A 58 6.78 1.20 -9.89
CA ALA A 58 6.54 -0.17 -9.46
C ALA A 58 6.38 -1.13 -10.65
N LEU A 59 5.67 -0.74 -11.70
CA LEU A 59 5.54 -1.53 -12.93
C LEU A 59 6.90 -1.74 -13.62
N ASP A 60 7.70 -0.66 -13.73
CA ASP A 60 9.04 -0.69 -14.30
C ASP A 60 9.97 -1.62 -13.50
N SER A 61 9.98 -1.49 -12.17
CA SER A 61 10.76 -2.36 -11.27
C SER A 61 10.34 -3.83 -11.37
N ALA A 62 9.04 -4.11 -11.48
CA ALA A 62 8.51 -5.46 -11.64
C ALA A 62 8.71 -6.02 -13.06
N LYS A 63 9.00 -5.16 -14.05
CA LYS A 63 9.12 -5.50 -15.48
C LYS A 63 7.86 -6.17 -16.05
N ILE A 64 6.70 -5.63 -15.71
CA ILE A 64 5.40 -6.10 -16.21
C ILE A 64 4.60 -4.94 -16.81
N ASP A 65 3.63 -5.26 -17.66
CA ASP A 65 2.64 -4.28 -18.11
C ASP A 65 1.50 -4.17 -17.09
N ILE A 66 0.82 -3.03 -17.06
CA ILE A 66 -0.34 -2.84 -16.16
C ILE A 66 -1.46 -3.86 -16.44
N SER A 67 -1.56 -4.38 -17.67
CA SER A 67 -2.53 -5.40 -18.05
C SER A 67 -2.26 -6.79 -17.44
N ASP A 68 -1.03 -7.05 -16.97
CA ASP A 68 -0.65 -8.28 -16.27
C ASP A 68 -1.19 -8.33 -14.84
N VAL A 69 -1.70 -7.21 -14.30
CA VAL A 69 -2.28 -7.16 -12.95
C VAL A 69 -3.62 -7.89 -12.92
N ASP A 70 -3.77 -8.82 -11.99
CA ASP A 70 -4.99 -9.61 -11.80
C ASP A 70 -5.93 -9.01 -10.76
N ILE A 71 -5.40 -8.31 -9.76
CA ILE A 71 -6.17 -7.69 -8.68
C ILE A 71 -5.48 -6.43 -8.15
N VAL A 72 -6.29 -5.43 -7.81
CA VAL A 72 -5.83 -4.19 -7.15
C VAL A 72 -6.22 -4.25 -5.67
N ALA A 73 -5.23 -4.18 -4.78
CA ALA A 73 -5.44 -4.09 -3.34
C ALA A 73 -5.10 -2.67 -2.85
N PHE A 74 -5.76 -2.21 -1.78
CA PHE A 74 -5.42 -0.93 -1.17
C PHE A 74 -5.65 -0.93 0.33
N SER A 75 -4.87 -0.12 1.06
CA SER A 75 -5.05 0.10 2.48
C SER A 75 -6.38 0.82 2.74
N GLN A 76 -7.37 0.10 3.27
CA GLN A 76 -8.69 0.65 3.61
C GLN A 76 -8.68 1.37 4.96
N GLY A 77 -7.76 0.98 5.85
CA GLY A 77 -7.54 1.61 7.15
C GLY A 77 -6.93 0.65 8.16
N PRO A 78 -6.67 1.11 9.41
CA PRO A 78 -6.85 2.49 9.87
C PRO A 78 -5.83 3.47 9.26
N GLY A 79 -6.08 4.79 9.38
CA GLY A 79 -5.17 5.81 8.84
C GLY A 79 -5.79 7.21 8.78
N LEU A 80 -5.05 8.17 8.24
CA LEU A 80 -5.47 9.55 8.04
C LEU A 80 -6.55 9.62 6.95
N SER A 81 -7.75 10.08 7.29
CA SER A 81 -8.90 10.11 6.37
C SER A 81 -8.62 10.78 5.02
N PRO A 82 -7.91 11.92 4.92
CA PRO A 82 -7.55 12.50 3.62
C PRO A 82 -6.63 11.60 2.79
N SER A 83 -5.59 11.01 3.40
CA SER A 83 -4.65 10.12 2.72
C SER A 83 -5.32 8.83 2.25
N LEU A 84 -6.17 8.22 3.08
CA LEU A 84 -6.95 7.03 2.74
C LEU A 84 -7.88 7.28 1.54
N LYS A 85 -8.50 8.47 1.45
CA LYS A 85 -9.35 8.82 0.30
C LYS A 85 -8.55 8.83 -1.00
N VAL A 86 -7.31 9.36 -0.98
CA VAL A 86 -6.45 9.39 -2.16
C VAL A 86 -6.15 7.96 -2.63
N GLY A 87 -5.61 7.10 -1.77
CA GLY A 87 -5.29 5.71 -2.15
C GLY A 87 -6.53 4.93 -2.60
N ALA A 88 -7.67 5.10 -1.94
CA ALA A 88 -8.91 4.43 -2.32
C ALA A 88 -9.48 4.91 -3.66
N VAL A 89 -9.36 6.21 -4.00
CA VAL A 89 -9.74 6.72 -5.33
C VAL A 89 -8.77 6.20 -6.39
N THR A 90 -7.46 6.24 -6.15
CA THR A 90 -6.45 5.70 -7.07
C THR A 90 -6.69 4.22 -7.36
N ALA A 91 -6.91 3.41 -6.34
CA ALA A 91 -7.17 1.97 -6.47
C ALA A 91 -8.45 1.69 -7.25
N ARG A 92 -9.55 2.41 -6.96
CA ARG A 92 -10.82 2.27 -7.68
C ARG A 92 -10.69 2.66 -9.14
N THR A 93 -9.99 3.76 -9.44
CA THR A 93 -9.75 4.19 -10.82
C THR A 93 -8.98 3.15 -11.61
N LEU A 94 -7.90 2.57 -11.03
CA LEU A 94 -7.15 1.50 -11.65
C LEU A 94 -8.01 0.25 -11.88
N ALA A 95 -8.70 -0.23 -10.85
CA ALA A 95 -9.54 -1.43 -10.95
C ALA A 95 -10.65 -1.28 -12.00
N LEU A 96 -11.30 -0.11 -12.07
CA LEU A 96 -12.31 0.21 -13.08
C LEU A 96 -11.72 0.28 -14.49
N GLY A 97 -10.57 0.94 -14.66
CA GLY A 97 -9.89 1.05 -15.94
C GLY A 97 -9.43 -0.30 -16.49
N LEU A 98 -8.93 -1.18 -15.61
CA LEU A 98 -8.44 -2.52 -15.96
C LEU A 98 -9.55 -3.57 -16.01
N LYS A 99 -10.75 -3.25 -15.51
CA LYS A 99 -11.85 -4.21 -15.28
C LYS A 99 -11.40 -5.40 -14.43
N LYS A 100 -10.62 -5.13 -13.39
CA LYS A 100 -10.08 -6.13 -12.46
C LYS A 100 -10.75 -6.03 -11.08
N PRO A 101 -10.80 -7.12 -10.31
CA PRO A 101 -11.25 -7.08 -8.91
C PRO A 101 -10.45 -6.07 -8.07
N ILE A 102 -11.11 -5.56 -7.03
CA ILE A 102 -10.51 -4.66 -6.03
C ILE A 102 -10.72 -5.22 -4.62
N LEU A 103 -9.70 -5.11 -3.77
CA LEU A 103 -9.73 -5.57 -2.38
C LEU A 103 -9.29 -4.45 -1.41
N GLY A 104 -10.16 -4.14 -0.45
CA GLY A 104 -9.79 -3.32 0.71
C GLY A 104 -9.06 -4.16 1.75
N VAL A 105 -7.89 -3.70 2.18
CA VAL A 105 -7.00 -4.41 3.11
C VAL A 105 -6.87 -3.64 4.41
N ASN A 106 -6.93 -4.34 5.54
CA ASN A 106 -6.61 -3.77 6.84
C ASN A 106 -5.08 -3.59 6.97
N HIS A 107 -4.65 -2.37 7.25
CA HIS A 107 -3.24 -1.99 7.32
C HIS A 107 -2.47 -2.76 8.41
N CYS A 108 -3.05 -2.93 9.59
CA CYS A 108 -2.41 -3.63 10.70
C CYS A 108 -2.22 -5.12 10.37
N ILE A 109 -3.23 -5.76 9.76
CA ILE A 109 -3.14 -7.15 9.31
C ILE A 109 -2.08 -7.29 8.20
N ALA A 110 -1.98 -6.32 7.28
CA ALA A 110 -0.95 -6.34 6.23
C ALA A 110 0.48 -6.39 6.81
N HIS A 111 0.75 -5.64 7.88
CA HIS A 111 2.03 -5.71 8.61
C HIS A 111 2.30 -7.10 9.20
N ILE A 112 1.28 -7.75 9.75
CA ILE A 112 1.41 -9.11 10.31
C ILE A 112 1.69 -10.11 9.18
N GLU A 113 0.93 -10.08 8.09
CA GLU A 113 1.03 -11.05 7.00
C GLU A 113 2.36 -10.96 6.26
N ILE A 114 2.87 -9.75 5.99
CA ILE A 114 4.20 -9.61 5.38
C ILE A 114 5.30 -10.10 6.33
N GLY A 115 5.15 -9.86 7.63
CA GLY A 115 6.05 -10.38 8.67
C GLY A 115 6.06 -11.90 8.71
N ARG A 116 4.88 -12.53 8.75
CA ARG A 116 4.69 -14.00 8.68
C ARG A 116 5.32 -14.57 7.41
N MET A 117 5.06 -13.96 6.25
CA MET A 117 5.60 -14.40 4.96
C MET A 117 7.13 -14.37 4.93
N LYS A 118 7.76 -13.30 5.44
CA LYS A 118 9.23 -13.15 5.42
C LYS A 118 9.94 -14.00 6.47
N THR A 119 9.36 -14.13 7.66
CA THR A 119 9.99 -14.83 8.79
C THR A 119 9.61 -16.30 8.89
N LYS A 120 8.57 -16.72 8.16
CA LYS A 120 7.93 -18.05 8.25
C LYS A 120 7.28 -18.32 9.61
N ALA A 121 7.01 -17.27 10.40
CA ALA A 121 6.23 -17.39 11.63
C ALA A 121 4.80 -17.87 11.32
N LYS A 122 4.32 -18.88 12.04
CA LYS A 122 3.02 -19.54 11.76
C LYS A 122 1.86 -18.99 12.57
N ASP A 123 2.10 -18.65 13.83
CA ASP A 123 1.09 -18.11 14.75
C ASP A 123 1.78 -17.24 15.81
N PRO A 124 2.37 -16.10 15.40
CA PRO A 124 3.14 -15.26 16.31
C PRO A 124 2.22 -14.38 17.16
N ILE A 125 2.64 -14.14 18.41
CA ILE A 125 2.26 -12.91 19.12
C ILE A 125 3.06 -11.77 18.48
N VAL A 126 2.37 -10.74 18.02
CA VAL A 126 2.96 -9.60 17.30
C VAL A 126 2.87 -8.35 18.15
N VAL A 127 4.01 -7.69 18.32
CA VAL A 127 4.10 -6.34 18.87
C VAL A 127 4.16 -5.37 17.69
N TYR A 128 3.06 -4.65 17.45
CA TYR A 128 2.96 -3.66 16.37
C TYR A 128 3.12 -2.25 16.93
N VAL A 129 4.25 -1.62 16.61
CA VAL A 129 4.61 -0.27 17.06
C VAL A 129 4.92 0.59 15.85
N SER A 130 4.19 1.69 15.71
CA SER A 130 4.35 2.70 14.67
C SER A 130 4.10 4.09 15.28
N GLY A 131 4.24 5.15 14.48
CA GLY A 131 3.89 6.50 14.93
C GLY A 131 2.40 6.68 15.30
N GLY A 132 1.51 5.83 14.76
CA GLY A 132 0.06 5.91 15.01
C GLY A 132 -0.52 4.74 15.79
N ASN A 133 0.28 3.71 16.11
CA ASN A 133 -0.22 2.47 16.70
C ASN A 133 0.78 1.88 17.71
N THR A 134 0.25 1.35 18.82
CA THR A 134 0.99 0.50 19.75
C THR A 134 0.04 -0.60 20.22
N GLN A 135 0.26 -1.82 19.74
CA GLN A 135 -0.67 -2.94 19.89
C GLN A 135 0.09 -4.25 20.16
N ILE A 136 -0.53 -5.15 20.92
CA ILE A 136 -0.10 -6.53 21.10
C ILE A 136 -1.25 -7.41 20.62
N THR A 137 -1.01 -8.27 19.64
CA THR A 137 -2.02 -9.12 18.99
C THR A 137 -1.49 -10.50 18.67
#